data_AF-A0A378UTS4-F1
#
_entry.id   AF-A0A378UTS4-F1
#
_cell.length_a   1.000
_cell.length_b   1.000
_cell.length_c   1.000
_cell.angle_alpha   90.00
_cell.angle_beta   90.00
_cell.angle_gamma   90.00
#
_symmetry.space_group_name_H-M   'P 1'
#
loop_
_entity.id
_entity.type
_entity.pdbx_description
1 polymer ?
#
loop_
_entity_poly.entity_id
_entity_poly.type
_entity_poly.pdbx_seq_one_letter_code
_entity_poly.pdbx_strand_id
1 'polypeptide(L)'
;MGSTGRVWYSGSPEVTNYDDIESDPGHVLVVEIDETDPHRPVRVDSERVGRWRFVTLRREVDTDRDVTDLDLNLDLLADKERTVVRLALTGSLTVTDKAALDACLDKYARLFAALTTWERHTEIAVLPADGEFDDLGIGGFAAAAVDELVATARTDGAAADDARAALGLLLRLVDRGSAA
;
A
#
# COMPACT_ATOMS: atom_id res chain seq x y z
N MET A 1 6.14 -15.67 26.57
CA MET A 1 5.98 -17.13 26.41
C MET A 1 6.97 -17.82 27.35
N GLY A 2 6.53 -18.83 28.10
CA GLY A 2 7.27 -19.38 29.25
C GLY A 2 8.65 -19.91 28.85
N SER A 3 9.71 -19.37 29.47
CA SER A 3 11.12 -19.74 29.26
C SER A 3 11.46 -21.19 29.64
N THR A 4 10.49 -21.94 30.17
CA THR A 4 10.63 -23.32 30.63
C THR A 4 10.39 -24.36 29.54
N GLY A 5 9.85 -23.97 28.37
CA GLY A 5 9.57 -24.91 27.27
C GLY A 5 8.46 -25.93 27.55
N ARG A 6 7.66 -25.71 28.61
CA ARG A 6 6.58 -26.62 29.05
C ARG A 6 5.19 -26.20 28.58
N VAL A 7 5.07 -24.99 28.04
CA VAL A 7 3.79 -24.40 27.61
C VAL A 7 4.02 -23.76 26.26
N TRP A 8 3.21 -24.17 25.29
CA TRP A 8 3.15 -23.58 23.96
C TRP A 8 1.77 -23.00 23.69
N TYR A 9 1.74 -21.97 22.86
CA TYR A 9 0.53 -21.34 22.37
C TYR A 9 0.73 -21.14 20.87
N SER A 10 -0.14 -21.76 20.08
CA SER A 10 -0.07 -21.77 18.61
C SER A 10 -0.48 -20.44 17.98
N GLY A 11 -1.07 -19.53 18.74
CA GLY A 11 -1.77 -18.38 18.18
C GLY A 11 -3.10 -18.78 17.54
N SER A 12 -3.64 -17.86 16.75
CA SER A 12 -4.86 -18.05 15.96
C SER A 12 -4.58 -18.93 14.73
N PRO A 13 -5.35 -20.01 14.49
CA PRO A 13 -5.16 -20.85 13.29
C PRO A 13 -5.46 -20.15 11.96
N GLU A 14 -6.21 -19.05 12.00
CA GLU A 14 -6.42 -18.16 10.86
C GLU A 14 -6.01 -16.74 11.25
N VAL A 15 -5.57 -15.94 10.28
CA VAL A 15 -5.09 -14.58 10.53
C VAL A 15 -6.24 -13.68 10.99
N THR A 16 -6.07 -13.01 12.13
CA THR A 16 -7.10 -12.15 12.72
C THR A 16 -6.72 -10.67 12.70
N ASN A 17 -5.43 -10.36 12.62
CA ASN A 17 -4.92 -9.00 12.59
C ASN A 17 -3.70 -8.84 11.68
N TYR A 18 -3.28 -7.59 11.49
CA TYR A 18 -2.09 -7.24 10.73
C TYR A 18 -0.81 -7.72 11.41
N ASP A 19 0.20 -7.98 10.59
CA ASP A 19 1.55 -8.43 10.98
C ASP A 19 2.28 -7.56 12.00
N ASP A 20 1.95 -6.27 12.10
CA ASP A 20 2.50 -5.35 13.10
C ASP A 20 1.82 -5.43 14.48
N ILE A 21 0.69 -6.15 14.59
CA ILE A 21 -0.07 -6.38 15.83
C ILE A 21 -0.06 -7.85 16.24
N GLU A 22 -0.30 -8.76 15.29
CA GLU A 22 -0.32 -10.20 15.50
C GLU A 22 0.91 -10.83 14.81
N SER A 23 1.86 -11.30 15.62
CA SER A 23 3.07 -11.95 15.12
C SER A 23 2.83 -13.43 14.82
N ASP A 24 3.19 -13.85 13.61
CA ASP A 24 3.18 -15.24 13.13
C ASP A 24 1.83 -16.02 13.24
N PRO A 25 0.69 -15.42 12.83
CA PRO A 25 -0.60 -16.12 12.86
C PRO A 25 -0.72 -17.17 11.76
N GLY A 26 -1.77 -17.99 11.86
CA GLY A 26 -2.12 -18.98 10.84
C GLY A 26 -1.47 -20.33 11.05
N HIS A 27 -1.02 -20.63 12.27
CA HIS A 27 -0.30 -21.86 12.59
C HIS A 27 -1.07 -22.75 13.56
N VAL A 28 -0.82 -24.04 13.46
CA VAL A 28 -1.15 -25.04 14.47
C VAL A 28 0.12 -25.74 14.90
N LEU A 29 0.12 -26.25 16.13
CA LEU A 29 1.27 -27.00 16.66
C LEU A 29 0.98 -28.49 16.51
N VAL A 30 1.84 -29.18 15.77
CA VAL A 30 1.89 -30.64 15.71
C VAL A 30 2.83 -31.10 16.82
N VAL A 31 2.26 -31.74 17.84
CA VAL A 31 3.02 -32.18 19.02
C VAL A 31 3.19 -33.70 18.96
N GLU A 32 4.43 -34.15 18.83
CA GLU A 32 4.78 -35.56 18.94
C GLU A 32 5.25 -35.87 20.36
N ILE A 33 4.56 -36.82 21.00
CA ILE A 33 4.93 -37.37 22.31
C ILE A 33 5.25 -38.85 22.13
N ASP A 34 6.41 -39.25 22.61
CA ASP A 34 6.82 -40.65 22.67
C ASP A 34 6.66 -41.16 24.09
N GLU A 35 5.65 -41.99 24.31
CA GLU A 35 5.37 -42.56 25.63
C GLU A 35 6.28 -43.77 25.94
N THR A 36 7.03 -44.26 24.96
CA THR A 36 7.88 -45.46 25.09
C THR A 36 9.32 -45.14 25.50
N ASP A 37 9.78 -43.91 25.26
CA ASP A 37 11.08 -43.41 25.68
C ASP A 37 10.95 -42.18 26.59
N PRO A 38 11.07 -42.34 27.93
CA PRO A 38 11.00 -41.23 28.88
C PRO A 38 12.10 -40.17 28.69
N HIS A 39 13.16 -40.48 27.94
CA HIS A 39 14.26 -39.57 27.63
C HIS A 39 14.06 -38.83 26.31
N ARG A 40 13.05 -39.19 25.50
CA ARG A 40 12.77 -38.47 24.25
C ARG A 40 12.02 -37.16 24.56
N PRO A 41 12.59 -36.00 24.22
CA PRO A 41 11.91 -34.73 24.44
C PRO A 41 10.68 -34.62 23.51
N VAL A 42 9.61 -34.02 24.03
CA VAL A 42 8.42 -33.66 23.24
C VAL A 42 8.86 -32.82 22.05
N ARG A 43 8.48 -33.22 20.83
CA ARG A 43 8.73 -32.45 19.61
C ARG A 43 7.49 -31.65 19.28
N VAL A 44 7.70 -30.40 18.91
CA VAL A 44 6.63 -29.48 18.53
C VAL A 44 7.03 -28.82 17.24
N ASP A 45 6.29 -29.13 16.18
CA ASP A 45 6.44 -28.54 14.86
C ASP A 45 5.29 -27.56 14.61
N SER A 46 5.57 -26.47 13.90
CA SER A 46 4.56 -25.47 13.53
C SER A 46 4.15 -25.68 12.08
N GLU A 47 2.87 -25.93 11.85
CA GLU A 47 2.31 -26.15 10.52
C GLU A 47 1.38 -24.99 10.15
N ARG A 48 1.61 -24.39 8.97
CA ARG A 48 0.82 -23.24 8.50
C ARG A 48 -0.48 -23.73 7.86
N VAL A 49 -1.60 -23.36 8.47
CA VAL A 49 -2.95 -23.70 7.99
C VAL A 49 -3.78 -22.47 7.60
N GLY A 50 -3.38 -21.27 8.07
CA GLY A 50 -4.03 -20.01 7.75
C GLY A 50 -3.92 -19.69 6.27
N ARG A 51 -5.05 -19.31 5.66
CA ARG A 51 -5.13 -19.00 4.23
C ARG A 51 -5.11 -17.51 3.95
N TRP A 52 -5.50 -16.69 4.93
CA TRP A 52 -5.51 -15.25 4.80
C TRP A 52 -4.17 -14.65 5.17
N ARG A 53 -3.90 -13.44 4.68
CA ARG A 53 -2.71 -12.67 5.02
C ARG A 53 -3.07 -11.21 5.20
N PHE A 54 -2.68 -10.62 6.32
CA PHE A 54 -2.93 -9.22 6.64
C PHE A 54 -1.58 -8.53 6.78
N VAL A 55 -1.24 -7.67 5.82
CA VAL A 55 0.10 -7.07 5.69
C VAL A 55 0.02 -5.57 5.89
N THR A 56 0.95 -5.03 6.68
CA THR A 56 1.16 -3.58 6.76
C THR A 56 2.40 -3.21 5.96
N LEU A 57 2.24 -2.38 4.93
CA LEU A 57 3.36 -1.81 4.19
C LEU A 57 3.51 -0.33 4.56
N ARG A 58 4.71 0.03 5.02
CA ARG A 58 5.11 1.41 5.29
C ARG A 58 6.14 1.81 4.26
N ARG A 59 5.90 2.89 3.52
CA ARG A 59 6.81 3.37 2.47
C ARG A 59 6.86 4.89 2.44
N GLU A 60 8.05 5.41 2.21
CA GLU A 60 8.25 6.79 1.80
C GLU A 60 8.17 6.84 0.27
N VAL A 61 7.48 7.83 -0.28
CA VAL A 61 7.22 7.98 -1.71
C VAL A 61 7.41 9.44 -2.07
N ASP A 62 8.55 9.76 -2.66
CA ASP A 62 8.91 11.13 -3.07
C ASP A 62 9.10 11.27 -4.58
N THR A 63 9.19 10.15 -5.30
CA THR A 63 9.54 10.12 -6.73
C THR A 63 8.73 9.09 -7.51
N ASP A 64 8.72 9.24 -8.84
CA ASP A 64 8.19 8.26 -9.80
C ASP A 64 8.76 6.85 -9.59
N ARG A 65 10.04 6.77 -9.20
CA ARG A 65 10.74 5.54 -8.91
C ARG A 65 10.19 4.86 -7.67
N ASP A 66 9.87 5.62 -6.63
CA ASP A 66 9.28 5.06 -5.41
C ASP A 66 7.87 4.51 -5.69
N VAL A 67 7.10 5.17 -6.55
CA VAL A 67 5.81 4.67 -7.03
C VAL A 67 5.98 3.38 -7.83
N THR A 68 6.99 3.31 -8.70
CA THR A 68 7.31 2.10 -9.47
C THR A 68 7.76 0.96 -8.57
N ASP A 69 8.60 1.25 -7.57
CA ASP A 69 9.02 0.25 -6.58
C ASP A 69 7.82 -0.24 -5.77
N LEU A 70 6.88 0.63 -5.41
CA LEU A 70 5.62 0.22 -4.76
C LEU A 70 4.79 -0.70 -5.65
N ASP A 71 4.62 -0.41 -6.94
CA ASP A 71 3.93 -1.28 -7.90
C ASP A 71 4.57 -2.68 -7.92
N LEU A 72 5.89 -2.76 -8.05
CA LEU A 72 6.62 -4.03 -8.02
C LEU A 72 6.44 -4.80 -6.71
N ASN A 73 6.49 -4.11 -5.56
CA ASN A 73 6.29 -4.74 -4.26
C ASN A 73 4.88 -5.33 -4.13
N LEU A 74 3.85 -4.61 -4.61
CA LEU A 74 2.47 -5.08 -4.62
C LEU A 74 2.28 -6.24 -5.60
N ASP A 75 2.98 -6.22 -6.75
CA ASP A 75 2.90 -7.29 -7.73
C ASP A 75 3.49 -8.61 -7.22
N LEU A 76 4.58 -8.54 -6.47
CA LEU A 76 5.26 -9.72 -5.91
C LEU A 76 4.48 -10.40 -4.77
N LEU A 77 3.43 -9.77 -4.22
CA LEU A 77 2.59 -10.42 -3.22
C LEU A 77 1.76 -11.54 -3.86
N ALA A 78 1.97 -12.77 -3.37
CA ALA A 78 1.19 -13.95 -3.72
C ALA A 78 -0.24 -13.90 -3.14
N ASP A 79 -1.13 -14.74 -3.68
CA ASP A 79 -2.49 -14.95 -3.17
C ASP A 79 -3.26 -13.64 -2.90
N LYS A 80 -3.25 -12.73 -3.89
CA LYS A 80 -3.84 -11.38 -3.75
C LYS A 80 -5.30 -11.44 -3.29
N GLU A 81 -6.07 -12.40 -3.80
CA GLU A 81 -7.47 -12.69 -3.42
C GLU A 81 -7.70 -13.03 -1.94
N ARG A 82 -6.64 -13.34 -1.18
CA ARG A 82 -6.66 -13.62 0.27
C ARG A 82 -5.72 -12.72 1.07
N THR A 83 -5.18 -11.70 0.42
CA THR A 83 -4.25 -10.76 1.04
C THR A 83 -4.94 -9.41 1.24
N VAL A 84 -5.01 -9.00 2.51
CA VAL A 84 -5.46 -7.68 2.95
C VAL A 84 -4.23 -6.83 3.20
N VAL A 85 -4.09 -5.74 2.46
CA VAL A 85 -2.96 -4.83 2.56
C VAL A 85 -3.42 -3.51 3.15
N ARG A 86 -2.69 -3.05 4.15
CA ARG A 86 -2.81 -1.70 4.73
C ARG A 86 -1.53 -0.93 4.46
N LEU A 87 -1.65 0.17 3.72
CA LEU A 87 -0.56 1.05 3.33
C LEU A 87 -0.46 2.22 4.30
N ALA A 88 0.76 2.61 4.66
CA ALA A 88 1.06 3.89 5.28
C ALA A 88 2.15 4.54 4.43
N LEU A 89 1.78 5.65 3.78
CA LEU A 89 2.62 6.32 2.79
C LEU A 89 2.98 7.71 3.28
N THR A 90 4.26 8.06 3.25
CA THR A 90 4.73 9.40 3.63
C THR A 90 5.59 10.00 2.53
N GLY A 91 5.64 11.33 2.42
CA GLY A 91 6.55 12.01 1.50
C GLY A 91 5.90 13.18 0.77
N SER A 92 6.51 13.59 -0.33
CA SER A 92 6.06 14.67 -1.18
C SER A 92 6.10 14.27 -2.65
N LEU A 93 4.98 14.38 -3.34
CA LEU A 93 4.86 14.00 -4.74
C LEU A 93 4.48 15.19 -5.61
N THR A 94 4.90 15.12 -6.87
CA THR A 94 4.33 15.97 -7.91
C THR A 94 2.87 15.57 -8.19
N VAL A 95 2.14 16.39 -8.93
CA VAL A 95 0.75 16.04 -9.28
C VAL A 95 0.71 14.79 -10.18
N THR A 96 1.71 14.64 -11.05
CA THR A 96 1.93 13.53 -11.97
C THR A 96 2.27 12.26 -11.22
N ASP A 97 3.24 12.33 -10.29
CA ASP A 97 3.60 11.15 -9.48
C ASP A 97 2.45 10.71 -8.59
N LYS A 98 1.69 11.67 -8.05
CA LYS A 98 0.47 11.36 -7.30
C LYS A 98 -0.59 10.71 -8.18
N ALA A 99 -0.77 11.18 -9.41
CA ALA A 99 -1.71 10.56 -10.35
C ALA A 99 -1.28 9.13 -10.73
N ALA A 100 0.03 8.89 -10.90
CA ALA A 100 0.58 7.56 -11.13
C ALA A 100 0.38 6.64 -9.91
N LEU A 101 0.60 7.17 -8.69
CA LEU A 101 0.33 6.46 -7.44
C LEU A 101 -1.15 6.06 -7.34
N ASP A 102 -2.08 7.00 -7.54
CA ASP A 102 -3.51 6.72 -7.52
C ASP A 102 -3.88 5.61 -8.52
N ALA A 103 -3.33 5.65 -9.74
CA ALA A 103 -3.57 4.63 -10.76
C ALA A 103 -3.03 3.25 -10.35
N CYS A 104 -1.84 3.21 -9.73
CA CYS A 104 -1.27 2.00 -9.15
C CYS A 104 -2.17 1.43 -8.04
N LEU A 105 -2.64 2.27 -7.12
CA LEU A 105 -3.53 1.83 -6.04
C LEU A 105 -4.87 1.33 -6.59
N ASP A 106 -5.46 2.00 -7.57
CA ASP A 106 -6.72 1.59 -8.23
C ASP A 106 -6.59 0.24 -8.95
N LYS A 107 -5.44 -0.03 -9.57
CA LYS A 107 -5.12 -1.34 -10.18
C LYS A 107 -5.17 -2.45 -9.14
N TYR A 108 -4.47 -2.27 -8.02
CA TYR A 108 -4.33 -3.29 -6.99
C TYR A 108 -5.54 -3.42 -6.06
N ALA A 109 -6.33 -2.36 -5.87
CA ALA A 109 -7.59 -2.41 -5.15
C ALA A 109 -8.59 -3.42 -5.73
N ARG A 110 -8.44 -3.78 -7.01
CA ARG A 110 -9.26 -4.79 -7.71
C ARG A 110 -8.71 -6.21 -7.62
N LEU A 111 -7.43 -6.36 -7.25
CA LEU A 111 -6.72 -7.64 -7.22
C LEU A 111 -6.61 -8.20 -5.80
N PHE A 112 -6.37 -7.33 -4.83
CA PHE A 112 -6.30 -7.72 -3.43
C PHE A 112 -7.69 -7.96 -2.83
N ALA A 113 -7.73 -8.80 -1.80
CA ALA A 113 -8.94 -8.98 -1.01
C ALA A 113 -9.40 -7.67 -0.37
N ALA A 114 -8.42 -6.85 0.05
CA ALA A 114 -8.60 -5.44 0.37
C ALA A 114 -7.26 -4.70 0.28
N LEU A 115 -7.29 -3.48 -0.24
CA LEU A 115 -6.18 -2.53 -0.22
C LEU A 115 -6.69 -1.25 0.42
N THR A 116 -6.12 -0.86 1.56
CA THR A 116 -6.55 0.32 2.31
C THR A 116 -5.37 1.20 2.66
N THR A 117 -5.57 2.51 2.64
CA THR A 117 -4.60 3.47 3.18
C THR A 117 -4.90 3.72 4.65
N TRP A 118 -3.86 3.80 5.45
CA TRP A 118 -3.94 4.03 6.88
C TRP A 118 -3.84 5.53 7.12
N GLU A 119 -4.99 6.21 7.04
CA GLU A 119 -5.08 7.68 7.03
C GLU A 119 -4.23 8.33 8.13
N ARG A 120 -4.29 7.83 9.37
CA ARG A 120 -3.51 8.38 10.51
C ARG A 120 -1.98 8.21 10.41
N HIS A 121 -1.47 7.43 9.45
CA HIS A 121 -0.04 7.24 9.17
C HIS A 121 0.29 7.54 7.71
N THR A 122 -0.63 8.16 6.98
CA THR A 122 -0.43 8.54 5.59
C THR A 122 -0.35 10.05 5.51
N GLU A 123 0.82 10.56 5.14
CA GLU A 123 1.12 11.99 5.07
C GLU A 123 1.85 12.25 3.74
N ILE A 124 1.08 12.47 2.67
CA ILE A 124 1.61 12.81 1.35
C ILE A 124 1.29 14.27 1.05
N ALA A 125 2.32 15.09 0.89
CA ALA A 125 2.19 16.44 0.35
C ALA A 125 2.20 16.38 -1.19
N VAL A 126 1.33 17.13 -1.85
CA VAL A 126 1.28 17.19 -3.32
C VAL A 126 1.59 18.61 -3.78
N LEU A 127 2.69 18.76 -4.53
CA LEU A 127 3.18 20.06 -4.99
C LEU A 127 3.41 20.05 -6.50
N PRO A 128 2.81 20.97 -7.26
CA PRO A 128 3.07 21.08 -8.69
C PRO A 128 4.55 21.39 -8.97
N ALA A 129 5.21 20.56 -9.77
CA ALA A 129 6.57 20.82 -10.23
C ALA A 129 6.58 21.94 -11.30
N ASP A 130 7.71 22.62 -11.43
CA ASP A 130 7.88 23.62 -12.47
C ASP A 130 7.87 22.95 -13.86
N GLY A 131 7.04 23.47 -14.77
CA GLY A 131 6.90 22.95 -16.14
C GLY A 131 6.16 21.63 -16.27
N GLU A 132 5.58 21.10 -15.19
CA GLU A 132 4.87 19.81 -15.17
C GLU A 132 3.71 19.72 -16.16
N PHE A 133 3.13 20.87 -16.52
CA PHE A 133 1.95 20.97 -17.37
C PHE A 133 2.26 21.57 -18.76
N ASP A 134 3.53 21.89 -19.06
CA ASP A 134 3.93 22.59 -20.28
C ASP A 134 3.77 21.70 -21.53
N ASP A 135 3.96 20.38 -21.38
CA ASP A 135 3.99 19.41 -22.48
C ASP A 135 2.61 18.81 -22.82
N LEU A 136 1.53 19.29 -22.20
CA LEU A 136 0.19 18.71 -22.36
C LEU A 136 -0.48 19.04 -23.71
N GLY A 137 0.17 19.82 -24.58
CA GLY A 137 -0.34 20.19 -25.90
C GLY A 137 -1.63 21.03 -25.85
N ILE A 138 -1.93 21.63 -24.70
CA ILE A 138 -3.15 22.38 -24.46
C ILE A 138 -2.90 23.84 -24.83
N GLY A 139 -3.68 24.38 -25.77
CA GLY A 139 -3.54 25.75 -26.23
C GLY A 139 -4.65 26.68 -25.75
N GLY A 140 -4.39 27.99 -25.79
CA GLY A 140 -5.40 29.02 -25.60
C GLY A 140 -5.98 29.07 -24.19
N PHE A 141 -7.31 29.17 -24.08
CA PHE A 141 -8.02 29.34 -22.80
C PHE A 141 -7.78 28.19 -21.82
N ALA A 142 -7.56 26.98 -22.31
CA ALA A 142 -7.34 25.82 -21.46
C ALA A 142 -5.94 25.83 -20.83
N ALA A 143 -4.93 26.39 -21.51
CA ALA A 143 -3.61 26.62 -20.90
C ALA A 143 -3.72 27.64 -19.75
N ALA A 144 -4.42 28.76 -19.96
CA ALA A 144 -4.62 29.77 -18.93
C ALA A 144 -5.37 29.22 -17.69
N ALA A 145 -6.32 28.32 -17.88
CA ALA A 145 -7.03 27.66 -16.79
C ALA A 145 -6.11 26.70 -16.01
N VAL A 146 -5.21 25.99 -16.70
CA VAL A 146 -4.20 25.15 -16.05
C VAL A 146 -3.22 26.00 -15.24
N ASP A 147 -2.76 27.13 -15.78
CA ASP A 147 -1.90 28.08 -15.04
C ASP A 147 -2.58 28.58 -13.76
N GLU A 148 -3.87 28.89 -13.82
CA GLU A 148 -4.67 29.30 -12.65
C GLU A 148 -4.79 28.18 -11.61
N LEU A 149 -5.01 26.94 -12.05
CA LEU A 149 -5.06 25.77 -11.18
C LEU A 149 -3.68 25.49 -10.54
N VAL A 150 -2.58 25.60 -11.29
CA VAL A 150 -1.21 25.42 -10.77
C VAL A 150 -0.89 26.48 -9.72
N ALA A 151 -1.21 27.75 -10.00
CA ALA A 151 -1.03 28.83 -9.04
C ALA A 151 -1.84 28.59 -7.76
N THR A 152 -3.09 28.15 -7.90
CA THR A 152 -3.98 27.84 -6.76
C THR A 152 -3.48 26.62 -5.97
N ALA A 153 -3.00 25.58 -6.64
CA ALA A 153 -2.46 24.36 -6.04
C ALA A 153 -1.16 24.60 -5.23
N ARG A 154 -0.47 25.73 -5.44
CA ARG A 154 0.70 26.15 -4.64
C ARG A 154 0.33 26.89 -3.36
N THR A 155 -0.94 27.20 -3.16
CA THR A 155 -1.45 27.82 -1.93
C THR A 155 -1.91 26.76 -0.92
N ASP A 156 -2.43 27.20 0.23
CA ASP A 156 -2.99 26.34 1.26
C ASP A 156 -4.52 26.47 1.34
N GLY A 157 -5.18 25.40 1.78
CA GLY A 157 -6.62 25.33 2.02
C GLY A 157 -7.39 24.57 0.95
N ALA A 158 -8.71 24.50 1.14
CA ALA A 158 -9.59 23.63 0.34
C ALA A 158 -9.52 23.90 -1.18
N ALA A 159 -9.37 25.16 -1.59
CA ALA A 159 -9.24 25.51 -3.00
C ALA A 159 -7.94 24.94 -3.63
N ALA A 160 -6.86 24.85 -2.85
CA ALA A 160 -5.60 24.26 -3.30
C ALA A 160 -5.73 22.74 -3.46
N ASP A 161 -6.44 22.07 -2.54
CA ASP A 161 -6.71 20.64 -2.62
C ASP A 161 -7.59 20.29 -3.82
N ASP A 162 -8.65 21.07 -4.07
CA ASP A 162 -9.50 20.94 -5.24
C ASP A 162 -8.71 21.15 -6.54
N ALA A 163 -7.80 22.13 -6.56
CA ALA A 163 -6.94 22.40 -7.72
C ALA A 163 -5.96 21.24 -7.99
N ARG A 164 -5.31 20.69 -6.96
CA ARG A 164 -4.45 19.49 -7.08
C ARG A 164 -5.25 18.29 -7.61
N ALA A 165 -6.47 18.08 -7.11
CA ALA A 165 -7.34 17.00 -7.56
C ALA A 165 -7.76 17.17 -9.03
N ALA A 166 -8.11 18.39 -9.44
CA ALA A 166 -8.48 18.71 -10.83
C ALA A 166 -7.30 18.49 -11.80
N LEU A 167 -6.10 18.93 -11.44
CA LEU A 167 -4.89 18.72 -12.24
C LEU A 167 -4.55 17.22 -12.37
N GLY A 168 -4.68 16.44 -11.28
CA GLY A 168 -4.49 14.98 -11.33
C GLY A 168 -5.54 14.27 -12.21
N LEU A 169 -6.79 14.75 -12.22
CA LEU A 169 -7.82 14.25 -13.14
C LEU A 169 -7.49 14.54 -14.60
N LEU A 170 -7.00 15.75 -14.88
CA LEU A 170 -6.63 16.19 -16.22
C LEU A 170 -5.50 15.32 -16.80
N LEU A 171 -4.45 15.05 -16.03
CA LEU A 171 -3.36 14.16 -16.42
C LEU A 171 -3.88 12.76 -16.80
N ARG A 172 -4.74 12.19 -15.96
CA ARG A 172 -5.37 10.89 -16.21
C ARG A 172 -6.21 10.85 -17.50
N LEU A 173 -6.80 11.98 -17.89
CA LEU A 173 -7.59 12.08 -19.12
C LEU A 173 -6.69 12.22 -20.37
N VAL A 174 -5.63 13.01 -20.27
CA VAL A 174 -4.65 13.19 -21.36
C VAL A 174 -3.93 11.87 -21.67
N ASP A 175 -3.54 11.10 -20.66
CA ASP A 175 -2.92 9.79 -20.83
C ASP A 175 -3.85 8.79 -21.52
N ARG A 176 -5.15 8.79 -21.17
CA ARG A 176 -6.14 7.94 -21.83
C ARG A 176 -6.40 8.36 -23.28
N GLY A 177 -6.35 9.65 -23.58
CA GLY A 177 -6.52 10.17 -24.94
C GLY A 177 -5.33 9.87 -25.85
N SER A 178 -4.12 9.79 -25.29
CA SER A 178 -2.89 9.49 -26.02
C SER A 178 -2.71 8.00 -26.33
N ALA A 179 -3.44 7.12 -25.62
CA ALA A 179 -3.44 5.67 -25.83
C ALA A 179 -4.53 5.17 -26.81
N ALA A 180 -5.29 6.08 -27.44
CA ALA A 180 -6.36 5.80 -28.40
C ALA A 180 -5.98 6.21 -29.82
#